data_AF-A0A192D3L1-F1
#
_entry.id   AF-A0A192D3L1-F1
#
_cell.length_a   1.000
_cell.length_b   1.000
_cell.length_c   1.000
_cell.angle_alpha   90.00
_cell.angle_beta   90.00
_cell.angle_gamma   90.00
#
_symmetry.space_group_name_H-M   'P 1'
#
loop_
_entity.id
_entity.type
_entity.pdbx_description
1 polymer ?
#
loop_
_entity_poly.entity_id
_entity_poly.type
_entity_poly.pdbx_seq_one_letter_code
_entity_poly.pdbx_strand_id
1 'polypeptide(L)'
;MPNRNKPFVVYKRASGWFTIVPRGVKGWLQMIVWLALLAGLCAWFADHYVEYRMRPELGTGVWLFVSGLIAWSLCFIWFVFARAEVLDRDVWLRDQARKNRHRQ
;
A
#
# COMPACT_ATOMS: atom_id res chain seq x y z
N MET A 1 12.15 20.08 -7.98
CA MET A 1 12.51 18.68 -8.36
C MET A 1 11.86 17.75 -7.35
N PRO A 2 11.28 16.61 -7.76
CA PRO A 2 10.66 15.67 -6.82
C PRO A 2 11.68 15.26 -5.76
N ASN A 3 11.30 15.32 -4.49
CA ASN A 3 12.18 15.07 -3.36
C ASN A 3 12.62 13.59 -3.37
N ARG A 4 13.82 13.36 -3.90
CA ARG A 4 14.41 12.03 -4.17
C ARG A 4 14.54 11.14 -2.93
N ASN A 5 14.40 11.70 -1.73
CA ASN A 5 14.55 10.98 -0.47
C ASN A 5 13.25 10.34 0.05
N LYS A 6 12.09 10.60 -0.58
CA LYS A 6 10.83 10.00 -0.12
C LYS A 6 10.69 8.54 -0.58
N PRO A 7 10.33 7.61 0.32
CA PRO A 7 10.27 6.18 0.01
C PRO A 7 9.09 5.78 -0.90
N PHE A 8 8.05 6.62 -1.02
CA PHE A 8 6.88 6.35 -1.85
C PHE A 8 6.56 7.53 -2.76
N VAL A 9 6.03 7.22 -3.95
CA VAL A 9 5.34 8.19 -4.79
C VAL A 9 3.89 7.77 -4.95
N VAL A 10 3.00 8.72 -4.74
CA VAL A 10 1.57 8.56 -4.94
C VAL A 10 1.19 9.35 -6.18
N TYR A 11 0.83 8.67 -7.25
CA TYR A 11 0.31 9.29 -8.46
C TYR A 11 -1.19 9.51 -8.31
N LYS A 12 -1.61 10.77 -8.27
CA LYS A 12 -3.03 11.13 -8.30
C LYS A 12 -3.48 11.23 -9.75
N ARG A 13 -4.43 10.39 -10.16
CA ARG A 13 -4.92 10.30 -11.57
C ARG A 13 -6.24 11.05 -11.77
N ALA A 14 -7.11 11.03 -10.75
CA ALA A 14 -8.39 11.75 -10.68
C ALA A 14 -8.86 11.77 -9.21
N SER A 15 -9.92 12.51 -8.88
CA SER A 15 -10.50 12.49 -7.53
C SER A 15 -10.87 11.05 -7.13
N GLY A 16 -10.22 10.52 -6.09
CA GLY A 16 -10.45 9.17 -5.57
C GLY A 16 -9.52 8.06 -6.07
N TRP A 17 -8.76 8.26 -7.15
CA TRP A 17 -7.88 7.23 -7.71
C TRP A 17 -6.40 7.57 -7.53
N PHE A 18 -5.71 6.76 -6.72
CA PHE A 18 -4.29 6.90 -6.42
C PHE A 18 -3.52 5.60 -6.69
N THR A 19 -2.33 5.72 -7.26
CA THR A 19 -1.39 4.59 -7.42
C THR A 19 -0.17 4.83 -6.56
N ILE A 20 0.05 3.93 -5.59
CA ILE A 20 1.22 3.95 -4.70
C ILE A 20 2.33 3.15 -5.38
N VAL A 21 3.50 3.76 -5.54
CA VAL A 21 4.68 3.11 -6.09
C VAL A 21 5.84 3.28 -5.10
N PRO A 22 6.43 2.18 -4.59
CA PRO A 22 7.64 2.26 -3.77
C PRO A 22 8.81 2.76 -4.62
N ARG A 23 9.70 3.55 -4.01
CA ARG A 23 10.90 4.07 -4.66
C ARG A 23 12.17 3.68 -3.92
N GLY A 24 13.13 3.18 -4.69
CA GLY A 24 14.42 2.74 -4.20
C GLY A 24 14.32 1.61 -3.17
N VAL A 25 15.46 1.27 -2.58
CA VAL A 25 15.56 0.15 -1.61
C VAL A 25 14.71 0.42 -0.37
N LYS A 26 14.67 1.68 0.12
CA LYS A 26 13.93 2.04 1.34
C LYS A 26 12.41 1.86 1.19
N GLY A 27 11.84 2.24 0.05
CA GLY A 27 10.41 2.05 -0.22
C GLY A 27 10.03 0.57 -0.31
N TRP A 28 10.87 -0.22 -0.99
CA TRP A 28 10.65 -1.67 -1.09
C TRP A 28 10.79 -2.39 0.25
N LEU A 29 11.80 -2.07 1.06
CA LEU A 29 11.95 -2.64 2.40
C LEU A 29 10.73 -2.34 3.28
N GLN A 30 10.23 -1.11 3.26
CA GLN A 30 9.02 -0.75 4.01
C GLN A 30 7.80 -1.53 3.50
N MET A 31 7.66 -1.70 2.19
CA MET A 31 6.55 -2.48 1.63
C MET A 31 6.64 -3.98 2.01
N ILE A 32 7.84 -4.56 2.00
CA ILE A 32 8.07 -5.94 2.45
C ILE A 32 7.65 -6.13 3.90
N VAL A 33 7.99 -5.18 4.79
CA VAL A 33 7.57 -5.24 6.19
C VAL A 33 6.04 -5.25 6.31
N TRP A 34 5.34 -4.39 5.57
CA TRP A 34 3.88 -4.37 5.57
C TRP A 34 3.27 -5.68 5.02
N LEU A 35 3.84 -6.23 3.96
CA LEU A 35 3.43 -7.52 3.40
C LEU A 35 3.69 -8.67 4.37
N ALA A 36 4.79 -8.64 5.12
CA ALA A 36 5.10 -9.64 6.14
C ALA A 36 4.06 -9.62 7.28
N LEU A 37 3.63 -8.42 7.71
CA LEU A 37 2.55 -8.27 8.69
C LEU A 37 1.23 -8.86 8.18
N LEU A 38 0.90 -8.60 6.91
CA LEU A 38 -0.30 -9.16 6.27
C LEU A 38 -0.19 -10.69 6.15
N ALA A 39 0.96 -11.21 5.76
CA ALA A 39 1.21 -12.64 5.65
C ALA A 39 1.05 -13.33 7.01
N GLY A 40 1.53 -12.72 8.10
CA GLY A 40 1.31 -13.22 9.46
C GLY A 40 -0.17 -13.30 9.84
N LEU A 41 -0.95 -12.25 9.52
CA LEU A 41 -2.40 -12.25 9.74
C LEU A 41 -3.12 -13.35 8.93
N CYS A 42 -2.72 -13.55 7.67
CA CYS A 42 -3.26 -14.60 6.82
C CYS A 42 -2.89 -16.01 7.31
N ALA A 43 -1.65 -16.21 7.76
CA ALA A 43 -1.19 -17.48 8.31
C ALA A 43 -1.98 -17.84 9.58
N TRP A 44 -2.11 -16.90 10.52
CA TRP A 44 -2.94 -17.07 11.71
C TRP A 44 -4.39 -17.47 11.36
N PHE A 45 -5.01 -16.78 10.40
CA PHE A 45 -6.38 -17.09 10.01
C PHE A 45 -6.50 -18.44 9.30
N ALA A 46 -5.50 -18.84 8.51
CA ALA A 46 -5.46 -20.16 7.89
C ALA A 46 -5.42 -21.27 8.95
N ASP A 47 -4.58 -21.12 9.98
CA ASP A 47 -4.50 -22.05 11.11
C ASP A 47 -5.83 -22.10 11.87
N HIS A 48 -6.41 -20.92 12.19
CA HIS A 48 -7.72 -20.82 12.84
C HIS A 48 -8.83 -21.49 12.02
N TYR A 49 -8.83 -21.31 10.70
CA TYR A 49 -9.81 -21.93 9.83
C TYR A 49 -9.69 -23.46 9.85
N VAL A 50 -8.47 -24.01 9.77
CA VAL A 50 -8.24 -25.46 9.81
C VAL A 50 -8.75 -26.06 11.13
N GLU A 51 -8.52 -25.38 12.26
CA GLU A 51 -8.89 -25.87 13.59
C GLU A 51 -10.41 -25.73 13.87
N TYR A 52 -11.02 -24.61 13.48
CA TYR A 52 -12.39 -24.25 13.88
C TYR A 52 -13.45 -24.35 12.78
N ARG A 53 -13.12 -24.85 11.56
CA ARG A 53 -14.05 -24.85 10.39
C ARG A 53 -15.47 -25.40 10.62
N MET A 54 -15.67 -26.33 11.55
CA MET A 54 -16.98 -26.92 11.86
C MET A 54 -17.56 -26.44 13.19
N ARG A 55 -16.92 -25.48 13.84
CA ARG A 55 -17.27 -25.01 15.18
C ARG A 55 -17.81 -23.58 15.15
N PRO A 56 -18.67 -23.18 16.10
CA PRO A 56 -19.25 -21.84 16.13
C PRO A 56 -18.21 -20.72 16.29
N GLU A 57 -17.03 -21.01 16.84
CA GLU A 57 -15.94 -20.04 17.04
C GLU A 57 -15.29 -19.58 15.73
N LEU A 58 -15.59 -20.24 14.60
CA LEU A 58 -15.18 -19.76 13.29
C LEU A 58 -15.70 -18.34 13.01
N GLY A 59 -16.94 -18.04 13.42
CA GLY A 59 -17.55 -16.73 13.20
C GLY A 59 -16.73 -15.61 13.86
N THR A 60 -16.27 -15.84 15.08
CA THR A 60 -15.39 -14.91 15.82
C THR A 60 -14.06 -14.75 15.09
N GLY A 61 -13.46 -15.84 14.61
CA GLY A 61 -12.21 -15.81 13.84
C GLY A 61 -12.33 -15.01 12.54
N VAL A 62 -13.43 -15.19 11.80
CA VAL A 62 -13.74 -14.44 10.57
C VAL A 62 -13.88 -12.95 10.88
N TRP A 63 -14.62 -12.59 11.93
CA TRP A 63 -14.83 -11.20 12.30
C TRP A 63 -13.51 -10.51 12.70
N LEU A 64 -12.69 -11.21 13.50
CA LEU A 64 -11.35 -10.75 13.87
C LEU A 64 -10.45 -10.56 12.63
N PHE A 65 -10.44 -11.52 11.71
CA PHE A 65 -9.65 -11.42 10.48
C PHE A 65 -10.08 -10.24 9.61
N VAL A 66 -11.38 -10.06 9.38
CA VAL A 66 -11.91 -8.92 8.60
C VAL A 66 -11.58 -7.59 9.27
N SER A 67 -11.78 -7.48 10.59
CA SER A 67 -11.41 -6.27 11.33
C SER A 67 -9.91 -5.98 11.28
N GLY A 68 -9.08 -7.03 11.34
CA GLY A 68 -7.63 -6.94 11.18
C GLY A 68 -7.22 -6.45 9.78
N LEU A 69 -7.87 -6.93 8.72
CA LEU A 69 -7.63 -6.46 7.35
C LEU A 69 -7.99 -4.99 7.17
N ILE A 70 -9.10 -4.54 7.76
CA ILE A 70 -9.53 -3.14 7.72
C ILE A 70 -8.50 -2.27 8.47
N ALA A 71 -8.15 -2.67 9.70
CA ALA A 71 -7.18 -1.94 10.51
C ALA A 71 -5.81 -1.88 9.82
N TRP A 72 -5.33 -3.00 9.28
CA TRP A 72 -4.07 -3.06 8.53
C TRP A 72 -4.12 -2.14 7.30
N SER A 73 -5.22 -2.15 6.55
CA SER A 73 -5.39 -1.31 5.35
C SER A 73 -5.38 0.17 5.68
N LEU A 74 -6.12 0.59 6.71
CA LEU A 74 -6.14 1.99 7.17
C LEU A 74 -4.76 2.45 7.65
N CYS A 75 -4.08 1.63 8.45
CA CYS A 75 -2.73 1.91 8.93
C CYS A 75 -1.71 1.99 7.79
N PHE A 76 -1.77 1.07 6.84
CA PHE A 76 -0.90 1.06 5.66
C PHE A 76 -1.12 2.32 4.80
N ILE A 77 -2.37 2.65 4.50
CA ILE A 77 -2.71 3.84 3.72
C ILE A 77 -2.22 5.09 4.43
N TRP A 78 -2.51 5.24 5.73
CA TRP A 78 -2.07 6.38 6.52
C TRP A 78 -0.54 6.51 6.56
N PHE A 79 0.16 5.39 6.75
CA PHE A 79 1.61 5.33 6.73
C PHE A 79 2.19 5.76 5.38
N VAL A 80 1.63 5.26 4.28
CA VAL A 80 2.05 5.64 2.93
C VAL A 80 1.83 7.13 2.70
N PHE A 81 0.66 7.67 3.01
CA PHE A 81 0.37 9.10 2.82
C PHE A 81 1.32 10.00 3.65
N ALA A 82 1.65 9.60 4.87
CA ALA A 82 2.60 10.33 5.71
C ALA A 82 4.02 10.37 5.13
N ARG A 83 4.41 9.36 4.33
CA ARG A 83 5.77 9.22 3.77
C ARG A 83 5.86 9.40 2.26
N ALA A 84 4.73 9.63 1.59
CA ALA A 84 4.68 9.75 0.15
C ALA A 84 4.99 11.15 -0.36
N GLU A 85 5.48 11.20 -1.59
CA GLU A 85 5.38 12.38 -2.43
C GLU A 85 4.14 12.25 -3.31
N VAL A 86 3.15 13.12 -3.10
CA VAL A 86 1.95 13.15 -3.95
C VAL A 86 2.30 13.95 -5.21
N LEU A 87 2.32 13.27 -6.35
CA LEU A 87 2.48 13.89 -7.66
C LEU A 87 1.15 13.83 -8.41
N ASP A 88 0.67 14.98 -8.88
CA ASP A 88 -0.40 15.02 -9.86
C ASP A 88 0.13 14.44 -11.17
N ARG A 89 -0.49 13.34 -11.60
CA ARG A 89 -0.03 12.55 -12.76
C ARG A 89 -0.07 13.37 -14.04
N ASP A 90 -1.04 14.28 -14.18
CA ASP A 90 -1.18 15.15 -15.35
C ASP A 90 -0.07 16.20 -15.44
N VAL A 91 0.38 16.72 -14.30
CA VAL A 91 1.52 17.63 -14.24
C VAL A 91 2.81 16.88 -14.59
N TRP A 92 2.98 15.67 -14.07
CA TRP A 92 4.16 14.84 -14.35
C TRP A 92 4.27 14.41 -15.82
N LEU A 93 3.16 14.01 -16.45
CA LEU A 93 3.12 13.64 -17.87
C LEU A 93 3.41 14.85 -18.78
N ARG A 94 2.88 16.04 -18.44
CA ARG A 94 3.18 17.28 -19.17
C ARG A 94 4.66 17.69 -19.05
N ASP A 95 5.27 17.54 -17.87
CA ASP A 95 6.69 17.81 -17.66
C ASP A 95 7.61 16.81 -18.38
N GLN A 96 7.26 15.53 -18.39
CA GLN A 96 7.93 14.49 -19.17
C GLN A 96 7.89 14.82 -20.68
N ALA A 97 6.73 15.23 -21.19
CA ALA A 97 6.56 15.60 -22.59
C ALA A 97 7.41 16.83 -22.98
N ARG A 98 7.52 17.85 -22.10
CA ARG A 98 8.42 19.00 -22.32
C ARG A 98 9.89 18.58 -22.31
N LYS A 99 10.31 17.75 -21.35
CA LYS A 99 11.71 17.27 -21.28
C LYS A 99 12.14 16.47 -22.50
N ASN A 100 11.25 15.65 -23.06
CA ASN A 100 11.56 14.88 -24.27
C ASN A 100 11.66 15.76 -25.51
N ARG A 101 10.91 16.87 -25.59
CA ARG A 101 11.03 17.84 -26.69
C ARG A 101 12.34 18.63 -26.68
N HIS A 102 12.91 18.90 -25.51
CA HIS A 102 14.19 19.61 -25.38
C HIS A 102 15.43 18.69 -25.48
N ARG A 103 15.24 17.38 -25.64
CA ARG A 103 16.31 16.39 -25.85
C ARG A 103 16.50 15.98 -27.31
N GLN A 104 15.61 16.43 -28.19
CA GLN A 104 15.76 16.39 -29.64
C GLN A 104 16.26 17.74 -30.12
#